data_AF-A0A538AQB8-F1
#
_entry.id   AF-A0A538AQB8-F1
#
_cell.length_a   1.000
_cell.length_b   1.000
_cell.length_c   1.000
_cell.angle_alpha   90.00
_cell.angle_beta   90.00
_cell.angle_gamma   90.00
#
_symmetry.space_group_name_H-M   'P 1'
#
loop_
_entity.id
_entity.type
_entity.pdbx_description
1 polymer ?
#
loop_
_entity_poly.entity_id
_entity_poly.type
_entity_poly.pdbx_seq_one_letter_code
_entity_poly.pdbx_strand_id
1 'polypeptide(L)'
;MRVTPLRRIPDERGAVLHMLRADADHFEDFGEIYFSLVYPGAIKGWHLHHRMTLNYAVPVGMVRLACYDDRPHSSTRGNLVELFVG
;
A
#
# COMPACT_ATOMS: atom_id res chain seq x y z
N MET A 1 -7.99 -6.82 -3.00
CA MET A 1 -7.29 -5.70 -2.35
C MET A 1 -7.96 -5.44 -1.00
N ARG A 2 -7.19 -5.17 0.06
CA ARG A 2 -7.71 -4.79 1.38
C ARG A 2 -7.17 -3.41 1.75
N VAL A 3 -8.00 -2.58 2.37
CA VAL A 3 -7.60 -1.28 2.93
C VAL A 3 -7.79 -1.36 4.44
N THR A 4 -6.71 -1.11 5.18
CA THR A 4 -6.71 -1.11 6.65
C THR A 4 -6.47 0.32 7.13
N PRO A 5 -7.39 0.94 7.89
CA PRO A 5 -7.13 2.24 8.50
C PRO A 5 -5.93 2.17 9.45
N LEU A 6 -4.95 3.04 9.25
CA LEU A 6 -3.74 3.11 10.07
C LEU A 6 -3.89 4.19 11.14
N ARG A 7 -3.42 3.89 12.37
CA ARG A 7 -3.47 4.84 13.48
C ARG A 7 -2.44 5.95 13.26
N ARG A 8 -2.89 7.19 13.43
CA ARG A 8 -2.07 8.40 13.51
C ARG A 8 -2.17 8.96 14.92
N ILE A 9 -1.05 9.24 15.56
CA ILE A 9 -0.98 9.73 16.94
C ILE A 9 -0.33 11.11 16.89
N PRO A 10 -1.11 12.20 16.80
CA PRO A 10 -0.58 13.56 16.71
C PRO A 10 -0.12 14.10 18.07
N ASP A 11 0.89 14.97 18.04
CA ASP A 11 1.33 15.81 19.16
C ASP A 11 1.79 17.20 18.64
N GLU A 12 2.30 18.05 19.52
CA GLU A 12 2.76 19.41 19.16
C GLU A 12 3.97 19.47 18.22
N ARG A 13 4.66 18.34 18.01
CA ARG A 13 5.88 18.22 17.19
C ARG A 13 5.60 17.57 15.84
N GLY A 14 4.43 16.95 15.67
CA GLY A 14 4.03 16.24 14.46
C GLY A 14 3.09 15.08 14.74
N ALA A 15 3.43 13.89 14.26
CA ALA A 15 2.66 12.67 14.53
C ALA A 15 3.50 11.39 14.40
N VAL A 16 3.16 10.38 15.20
CA VAL A 16 3.58 8.99 14.95
C VAL A 16 2.59 8.35 13.98
N LEU A 17 3.11 7.74 12.92
CA LEU A 17 2.33 7.08 11.87
C LEU A 17 2.61 5.58 11.89
N HIS A 18 1.59 4.76 12.12
CA HIS A 18 1.73 3.31 11.99
C HIS A 18 1.75 2.90 10.52
N MET A 19 2.53 1.86 10.19
CA MET A 19 2.51 1.16 8.89
C MET A 19 2.11 -0.30 9.09
N LEU A 20 3.03 -1.13 9.58
CA LEU A 20 2.83 -2.56 9.78
C LEU A 20 3.29 -2.95 11.18
N ARG A 21 2.51 -3.78 11.87
CA ARG A 21 2.84 -4.33 13.19
C ARG A 21 2.73 -5.84 13.14
N ALA A 22 3.61 -6.53 13.85
CA ALA A 22 3.61 -7.99 13.91
C ALA A 22 2.34 -8.59 14.55
N ASP A 23 1.59 -7.79 15.32
CA ASP A 23 0.33 -8.19 15.96
C ASP A 23 -0.92 -7.71 15.21
N ALA A 24 -0.77 -7.17 14.00
CA ALA A 24 -1.92 -6.78 13.18
C ALA A 24 -2.49 -7.98 12.42
N ASP A 25 -3.82 -8.08 12.30
CA ASP A 25 -4.51 -9.18 11.61
C ASP A 25 -4.09 -9.40 10.14
N HIS A 26 -3.49 -8.39 9.51
CA HIS A 26 -3.02 -8.43 8.12
C HIS A 26 -1.50 -8.66 8.00
N PHE A 27 -0.81 -8.86 9.13
CA PHE A 27 0.58 -9.26 9.13
C PHE A 27 0.67 -10.78 8.92
N GLU A 28 1.50 -11.19 7.97
CA GLU A 28 1.75 -12.61 7.69
C GLU A 28 3.14 -13.00 8.21
N ASP A 29 4.18 -12.41 7.61
CA ASP A 29 5.58 -12.59 7.97
C ASP A 29 6.40 -11.33 7.63
N PHE A 30 7.67 -11.32 8.06
CA PHE A 30 8.61 -10.28 7.69
C PHE A 30 9.53 -10.78 6.57
N GLY A 31 9.56 -10.06 5.45
CA GLY A 31 10.56 -10.22 4.40
C GLY A 31 11.49 -9.02 4.33
N GLU A 32 10.94 -7.87 3.92
CA GLU A 32 11.68 -6.62 3.78
C GLU A 32 10.78 -5.39 4.01
N ILE A 33 11.40 -4.26 4.34
CA ILE A 33 10.77 -2.94 4.29
C ILE A 33 11.69 -1.97 3.56
N TYR A 34 11.14 -1.23 2.61
CA TYR A 34 11.86 -0.20 1.87
C TYR A 34 10.96 1.01 1.63
N PHE A 35 11.60 2.15 1.37
CA PHE A 35 10.91 3.39 1.04
C PHE A 35 11.16 3.76 -0.41
N SER A 36 10.13 4.28 -1.08
CA SER A 36 10.27 4.78 -2.43
C SER A 36 9.63 6.15 -2.56
N LEU A 37 10.31 7.02 -3.30
CA LEU A 37 9.85 8.38 -3.60
C LEU A 37 9.34 8.42 -5.05
N VAL A 38 8.23 9.10 -5.26
CA VAL A 38 7.67 9.38 -6.58
C VAL A 38 7.41 10.88 -6.67
N TYR A 39 7.93 11.51 -7.72
CA TYR A 39 7.71 12.95 -7.93
C TYR A 39 6.29 13.24 -8.42
N PRO A 40 5.73 14.42 -8.13
CA PRO A 40 4.41 14.81 -8.62
C PRO A 40 4.27 14.63 -10.14
N GLY A 41 3.16 14.02 -10.57
CA GLY A 41 2.87 13.73 -11.99
C GLY A 41 3.60 12.51 -12.57
N ALA A 42 4.61 11.97 -11.89
CA ALA A 42 5.30 10.77 -12.34
C ALA A 42 4.45 9.50 -12.07
N ILE A 43 4.55 8.52 -12.97
CA ILE A 43 3.89 7.22 -12.84
C ILE A 43 4.96 6.15 -12.65
N LYS A 44 4.81 5.33 -11.62
CA LYS A 44 5.70 4.19 -11.32
C LYS A 44 4.91 2.89 -11.46
N GLY A 45 4.94 2.30 -12.65
CA GLY A 45 4.23 1.06 -12.97
C GLY A 45 4.46 0.59 -14.41
N TRP A 46 4.04 -0.61 -14.78
CA TRP A 46 3.40 -1.64 -13.93
C TRP A 46 4.44 -2.53 -13.25
N HIS A 47 4.13 -2.98 -12.03
CA HIS A 47 4.93 -3.97 -11.31
C HIS A 47 4.04 -5.16 -10.95
N LEU A 48 4.50 -6.37 -11.27
CA LEU A 48 3.84 -7.62 -10.88
C LEU A 48 4.86 -8.49 -10.18
N HIS A 49 4.55 -8.89 -8.94
CA HIS A 49 5.36 -9.82 -8.21
C HIS A 49 4.60 -11.14 -8.02
N HIS A 50 5.25 -12.25 -8.34
CA HIS A 50 4.62 -13.58 -8.32
C HIS A 50 4.68 -14.30 -6.96
N ARG A 51 5.53 -13.84 -6.03
CA ARG A 51 5.86 -14.58 -4.80
C ARG A 51 5.83 -13.72 -3.53
N MET A 52 5.35 -12.48 -3.60
CA MET A 52 5.30 -11.58 -2.45
C MET A 52 3.98 -10.83 -2.40
N THR A 53 3.56 -10.53 -1.18
CA THR A 53 2.48 -9.60 -0.88
C THR A 53 3.08 -8.25 -0.52
N LEU A 54 2.56 -7.17 -1.12
CA LEU A 54 3.04 -5.82 -0.90
C LEU A 54 2.06 -5.03 -0.01
N ASN A 55 2.56 -4.50 1.10
CA ASN A 55 1.83 -3.59 1.97
C ASN A 55 2.30 -2.16 1.73
N TYR A 56 1.40 -1.28 1.29
CA TYR A 56 1.70 0.12 1.03
C TYR A 56 1.13 1.04 2.13
N ALA A 57 1.96 1.97 2.59
CA ALA A 57 1.54 3.13 3.36
C ALA A 57 2.19 4.39 2.78
N VAL A 58 1.46 5.50 2.78
CA VAL A 58 1.90 6.78 2.21
C VAL A 58 1.97 7.78 3.36
N PRO A 59 3.13 7.89 4.05
CA PRO A 59 3.24 8.76 5.22
C PRO A 59 3.36 10.25 4.84
N VAL A 60 3.74 10.57 3.61
CA VAL A 60 3.96 11.94 3.13
C VAL A 60 3.37 12.12 1.73
N GLY A 61 2.53 13.13 1.58
CA GLY A 61 1.88 13.46 0.31
C GLY A 61 0.67 12.57 0.03
N MET A 62 0.37 12.38 -1.25
CA MET A 62 -0.75 11.56 -1.70
C MET A 62 -0.39 10.88 -3.01
N VAL A 63 -0.83 9.64 -3.20
CA VAL A 63 -0.66 8.89 -4.45
C VAL A 63 -2.00 8.35 -4.93
N ARG A 64 -2.17 8.28 -6.25
CA ARG A 64 -3.21 7.44 -6.86
C ARG A 64 -2.65 6.04 -7.05
N LEU A 65 -3.04 5.11 -6.18
CA LEU A 65 -2.66 3.71 -6.25
C LEU A 65 -3.65 2.96 -7.15
N ALA A 66 -3.14 2.33 -8.21
CA ALA A 66 -3.92 1.49 -9.11
C ALA A 66 -3.54 0.02 -8.94
N CYS A 67 -4.54 -0.87 -8.83
CA CYS A 67 -4.36 -2.31 -8.72
C CYS A 67 -5.31 -3.02 -9.71
N TYR A 68 -4.74 -3.82 -10.60
CA TYR A 68 -5.49 -4.59 -11.59
C TYR A 68 -5.38 -6.09 -11.29
N ASP A 69 -6.50 -6.80 -11.37
CA ASP A 69 -6.53 -8.25 -11.18
C ASP A 69 -6.45 -8.98 -12.52
N ASP A 70 -5.27 -9.52 -12.86
CA ASP A 70 -5.09 -10.37 -14.05
C ASP A 70 -5.08 -11.87 -13.72
N ARG A 71 -5.47 -12.29 -12.52
CA ARG A 71 -5.39 -13.72 -12.14
C ARG A 71 -6.41 -14.51 -12.97
N PRO A 72 -6.01 -15.53 -13.76
CA PRO A 72 -6.89 -16.21 -14.72
C PRO A 72 -8.17 -16.81 -14.14
N HIS A 73 -8.12 -17.26 -12.88
CA HIS A 73 -9.22 -17.93 -12.19
C HIS A 73 -9.88 -17.04 -11.12
N SER A 74 -9.57 -15.75 -11.10
CA SER A 74 -10.20 -14.83 -10.15
C SER A 74 -11.59 -14.42 -10.61
N SER A 75 -12.55 -14.40 -9.69
CA SER A 75 -13.89 -13.86 -9.93
C SER A 75 -13.89 -12.35 -10.18
N THR A 76 -12.80 -11.66 -9.84
CA THR A 76 -12.59 -10.23 -10.07
C THR A 76 -11.59 -9.95 -11.19
N ARG A 77 -11.24 -10.95 -12.02
CA ARG A 77 -10.33 -10.74 -13.15
C ARG A 77 -10.85 -9.64 -14.07
N GLY A 78 -9.97 -8.72 -14.49
CA GLY A 78 -10.34 -7.56 -15.29
C GLY A 78 -10.71 -6.34 -14.47
N ASN A 79 -10.89 -6.46 -13.16
CA ASN A 79 -11.22 -5.32 -12.32
C ASN A 79 -9.98 -4.45 -12.08
N LEU A 80 -10.15 -3.14 -12.29
CA LEU A 80 -9.23 -2.09 -11.89
C LEU A 80 -9.77 -1.41 -10.64
N VAL A 81 -8.94 -1.34 -9.59
CA VAL A 81 -9.21 -0.56 -8.39
C VAL A 81 -8.25 0.62 -8.36
N GLU A 82 -8.78 1.81 -8.13
CA GLU A 82 -8.01 3.04 -7.95
C GLU A 82 -8.33 3.66 -6.61
N LEU A 83 -7.31 3.98 -5.82
CA LEU A 83 -7.44 4.63 -4.52
C LEU A 83 -6.54 5.86 -4.45
N PHE A 84 -7.02 6.91 -3.81
CA PHE A 84 -6.18 8.03 -3.37
C PHE A 84 -5.75 7.75 -1.92
N VAL A 85 -4.44 7.63 -1.69
CA VAL A 85 -3.87 7.22 -0.39
C VAL A 85 -2.82 8.25 0.03
N GLY A 86 -2.92 8.75 1.26
CA GLY A 86 -2.07 9.78 1.87
C GLY A 86 -2.68 10.36 3.14
#